data_AF-A0A2E6ZSV9-F1
#
_entry.id   AF-A0A2E6ZSV9-F1
#
_cell.length_a   1.000
_cell.length_b   1.000
_cell.length_c   1.000
_cell.angle_alpha   90.00
_cell.angle_beta   90.00
_cell.angle_gamma   90.00
#
_symmetry.space_group_name_H-M   'P 1'
#
loop_
_entity.id
_entity.type
_entity.pdbx_description
1 polymer ?
#
loop_
_entity_poly.entity_id
_entity_poly.type
_entity_poly.pdbx_seq_one_letter_code
_entity_poly.pdbx_strand_id
1 'polypeptide(L)'
;MGLGASCRPSCSWRFSCWESSRFSSSSRFDGSGPGRPRCRIGPDLDARCRSNSRCTADASESECERILSMKCPTLVLTLATVVLVLTGALGLRAQSGPNDAPRYENGADLVFPADYRTWTFLGAGIGMTYEEEGGAGNGQMFSNVFVNPSSHVHFMETGAWPDGTTFMLEFRQSDSAASINQAGRFQTGLAFLEAEVKDSRFEDGWAFYQFGPGGNLRDVAPRMTGDAVEPCIKCHTEHTAVERTFVQFYPTLLEVAREKGTLKPGF
;
A
#
# COMPACT_ATOMS: atom_id res chain seq x y z
N MET A 1 -54.73 10.47 13.13
CA MET A 1 -55.00 9.16 12.52
C MET A 1 -53.70 8.67 11.93
N GLY A 2 -53.02 7.73 12.60
CA GLY A 2 -51.68 7.27 12.25
C GLY A 2 -51.72 6.05 11.32
N LEU A 3 -50.85 6.05 10.30
CA LEU A 3 -50.59 4.92 9.41
C LEU A 3 -49.37 4.17 9.94
N GLY A 4 -49.58 2.96 10.45
CA GLY A 4 -48.52 2.02 10.81
C GLY A 4 -48.42 0.92 9.73
N ALA A 5 -47.26 0.78 9.10
CA ALA A 5 -46.93 -0.36 8.26
C ALA A 5 -46.28 -1.45 9.14
N SER A 6 -46.87 -2.64 9.16
CA SER A 6 -46.31 -3.83 9.84
C SER A 6 -45.78 -4.82 8.82
N CYS A 7 -44.48 -5.13 8.86
CA CYS A 7 -43.89 -6.29 8.20
C CYS A 7 -44.24 -7.57 8.98
N ARG A 8 -44.83 -8.57 8.32
CA ARG A 8 -44.93 -9.95 8.83
C ARG A 8 -43.81 -10.79 8.20
N PRO A 9 -43.09 -11.64 8.95
CA PRO A 9 -42.34 -12.73 8.36
C PRO A 9 -43.18 -14.02 8.33
N SER A 10 -43.37 -14.58 7.13
CA SER A 10 -43.82 -15.96 6.93
C SER A 10 -42.59 -16.88 6.89
N CYS A 11 -42.51 -17.87 7.77
CA CYS A 11 -41.56 -18.98 7.66
C CYS A 11 -42.25 -20.17 6.96
N SER A 12 -42.04 -20.29 5.65
CA SER A 12 -42.27 -21.53 4.91
C SER A 12 -40.91 -22.19 4.66
N TRP A 13 -40.66 -23.35 5.27
CA TRP A 13 -39.50 -24.17 4.90
C TRP A 13 -39.96 -25.24 3.90
N ARG A 14 -39.60 -25.04 2.62
CA ARG A 14 -39.53 -26.12 1.63
C ARG A 14 -38.22 -26.86 1.88
N PHE A 15 -38.30 -28.14 2.24
CA PHE A 15 -37.17 -29.06 2.10
C PHE A 15 -37.23 -29.66 0.69
N SER A 16 -36.19 -29.40 -0.10
CA SER A 16 -35.92 -30.12 -1.35
C SER A 16 -35.23 -31.43 -1.01
N CYS A 17 -35.89 -32.55 -1.27
CA CYS A 17 -35.22 -33.86 -1.31
C CYS A 17 -34.42 -33.96 -2.61
N TRP A 18 -33.12 -34.21 -2.46
CA TRP A 18 -32.25 -34.64 -3.56
C TRP A 18 -32.37 -36.17 -3.66
N GLU A 19 -32.81 -36.64 -4.81
CA GLU A 19 -32.99 -38.05 -5.14
C GLU A 19 -31.98 -38.42 -6.22
N SER A 20 -31.01 -39.28 -5.93
CA SER A 20 -30.42 -40.17 -6.94
C SER A 20 -29.64 -41.33 -6.30
N SER A 21 -30.25 -42.52 -6.45
CA SER A 21 -29.63 -43.79 -6.84
C SER A 21 -28.42 -44.35 -6.06
N ARG A 22 -28.67 -45.45 -5.32
CA ARG A 22 -28.34 -46.82 -5.81
C ARG A 22 -28.86 -47.91 -4.87
N PHE A 23 -29.47 -48.90 -5.49
CA PHE A 23 -29.90 -50.18 -4.95
C PHE A 23 -28.69 -51.04 -4.55
N SER A 24 -28.79 -51.76 -3.42
CA SER A 24 -28.33 -53.15 -3.23
C SER A 24 -28.00 -53.40 -1.76
N SER A 25 -28.85 -54.13 -1.06
CA SER A 25 -28.53 -55.47 -0.60
C SER A 25 -29.59 -55.96 0.39
N SER A 26 -29.92 -57.22 0.20
CA SER A 26 -30.88 -58.03 0.91
C SER A 26 -30.63 -58.12 2.43
N SER A 27 -31.70 -58.05 3.23
CA SER A 27 -31.87 -58.99 4.34
C SER A 27 -33.34 -59.13 4.73
N ARG A 28 -33.75 -60.39 4.85
CA ARG A 28 -35.10 -60.91 5.04
C ARG A 28 -35.70 -60.46 6.37
N PHE A 29 -37.02 -60.29 6.36
CA PHE A 29 -37.86 -60.46 7.54
C PHE A 29 -37.85 -61.93 7.94
N ASP A 30 -37.59 -62.19 9.22
CA ASP A 30 -37.97 -63.44 9.87
C ASP A 30 -38.24 -63.16 11.37
N GLY A 31 -39.21 -63.88 11.94
CA GLY A 31 -39.43 -63.89 13.40
C GLY A 31 -40.76 -63.30 13.89
N SER A 32 -41.80 -64.12 13.82
CA SER A 32 -43.03 -64.06 14.59
C SER A 32 -42.77 -64.21 16.11
N GLY A 33 -43.27 -63.26 16.91
CA GLY A 33 -43.32 -63.34 18.37
C GLY A 33 -44.07 -62.13 18.97
N PRO A 34 -44.80 -62.26 20.10
CA PRO A 34 -45.56 -61.16 20.69
C PRO A 34 -44.62 -60.26 21.49
N GLY A 35 -43.83 -59.46 20.80
CA GLY A 35 -42.92 -58.48 21.38
C GLY A 35 -42.87 -57.25 20.50
N ARG A 36 -43.31 -56.10 21.03
CA ARG A 36 -43.30 -54.82 20.31
C ARG A 36 -41.85 -54.44 19.90
N PRO A 37 -41.61 -53.88 18.70
CA PRO A 37 -40.31 -53.33 18.39
C PRO A 37 -40.03 -52.12 19.29
N ARG A 38 -38.87 -52.11 19.95
CA ARG A 38 -38.33 -50.92 20.63
C ARG A 38 -37.39 -50.21 19.66
N CYS A 39 -37.75 -49.02 19.20
CA CYS A 39 -36.79 -48.08 18.64
C CYS A 39 -36.09 -47.37 19.80
N ARG A 40 -34.76 -47.46 19.85
CA ARG A 40 -33.93 -46.75 20.83
C ARG A 40 -33.49 -45.43 20.20
N ILE A 41 -34.05 -44.30 20.65
CA ILE A 41 -33.63 -42.96 20.22
C ILE A 41 -32.77 -42.38 21.33
N GLY A 42 -31.47 -42.66 21.29
CA GLY A 42 -30.49 -42.06 22.22
C GLY A 42 -30.65 -42.47 23.69
N PRO A 43 -29.75 -41.99 24.56
CA PRO A 43 -29.59 -42.50 25.91
C PRO A 43 -30.64 -42.04 26.94
N ASP A 44 -31.63 -41.19 26.59
CA ASP A 44 -32.40 -40.52 27.65
C ASP A 44 -33.88 -40.17 27.35
N LEU A 45 -34.59 -40.92 26.49
CA LEU A 45 -36.02 -40.69 26.28
C LEU A 45 -36.81 -42.00 26.18
N ASP A 46 -37.68 -42.22 27.17
CA ASP A 46 -38.54 -43.39 27.27
C ASP A 46 -39.96 -43.04 26.79
N ALA A 47 -40.32 -43.43 25.56
CA ALA A 47 -41.63 -43.14 24.98
C ALA A 47 -42.55 -44.38 25.02
N ARG A 48 -43.74 -44.25 25.63
CA ARG A 48 -44.79 -45.27 25.60
C ARG A 48 -45.75 -45.04 24.42
N CYS A 49 -45.89 -46.02 23.54
CA CYS A 49 -46.95 -46.03 22.51
C CYS A 49 -48.22 -46.73 23.01
N ARG A 50 -49.39 -46.07 22.93
CA ARG A 50 -50.70 -46.73 22.89
C ARG A 50 -51.23 -46.74 21.45
N SER A 51 -52.02 -47.76 21.16
CA SER A 51 -52.43 -48.21 19.83
C SER A 51 -53.33 -47.22 19.08
N ASN A 52 -53.16 -47.25 17.76
CA ASN A 52 -53.84 -46.55 16.68
C ASN A 52 -53.75 -45.02 16.66
N SER A 53 -53.19 -44.56 15.53
CA SER A 53 -53.14 -43.20 14.99
C SER A 53 -52.30 -42.17 15.76
N ARG A 54 -51.17 -41.81 15.11
CA ARG A 54 -50.30 -40.62 15.30
C ARG A 54 -49.42 -40.63 16.54
N CYS A 55 -48.10 -40.63 16.30
CA CYS A 55 -47.12 -40.17 17.26
C CYS A 55 -47.01 -38.65 17.09
N THR A 56 -47.51 -37.88 18.06
CA THR A 56 -47.17 -36.47 18.22
C THR A 56 -46.08 -36.41 19.28
N ALA A 57 -44.88 -35.98 18.91
CA ALA A 57 -43.91 -35.51 19.89
C ALA A 57 -44.36 -34.11 20.29
N ASP A 58 -45.02 -34.00 21.45
CA ASP A 58 -45.19 -32.71 22.12
C ASP A 58 -43.82 -32.30 22.67
N ALA A 59 -42.99 -31.71 21.82
CA ALA A 59 -42.08 -30.70 22.30
C ALA A 59 -42.92 -29.44 22.45
N SER A 60 -43.19 -29.05 23.70
CA SER A 60 -43.96 -27.84 23.96
C SER A 60 -43.33 -26.68 23.17
N GLU A 61 -44.15 -25.92 22.43
CA GLU A 61 -43.71 -24.77 21.62
C GLU A 61 -42.84 -23.77 22.42
N SER A 62 -42.91 -23.84 23.76
CA SER A 62 -42.14 -23.01 24.69
C SER A 62 -40.63 -23.29 24.73
N GLU A 63 -40.16 -24.50 24.39
CA GLU A 63 -38.72 -24.83 24.43
C GLU A 63 -38.00 -24.49 23.11
N CYS A 64 -38.69 -24.55 21.97
CA CYS A 64 -38.12 -24.20 20.67
C CYS A 64 -37.91 -22.68 20.53
N GLU A 65 -38.85 -21.85 21.03
CA GLU A 65 -38.67 -20.39 21.05
C GLU A 65 -37.54 -19.95 21.98
N ARG A 66 -37.32 -20.64 23.11
CA ARG A 66 -36.22 -20.34 24.04
C ARG A 66 -34.84 -20.71 23.46
N ILE A 67 -34.73 -21.79 22.71
CA ILE A 67 -33.45 -22.23 22.13
C ILE A 67 -33.07 -21.40 20.89
N LEU A 68 -34.06 -20.96 20.09
CA LEU A 68 -33.83 -20.09 18.92
C LEU A 68 -33.54 -18.63 19.31
N SER A 69 -34.11 -18.14 20.41
CA SER A 69 -33.88 -16.77 20.90
C SER A 69 -32.50 -16.58 21.54
N MET A 70 -31.93 -17.62 22.16
CA MET A 70 -30.70 -17.50 22.96
C MET A 70 -29.39 -17.76 22.20
N LYS A 71 -29.44 -18.23 20.95
CA LYS A 71 -28.24 -18.56 20.13
C LYS A 71 -28.09 -17.71 18.87
N CYS A 72 -29.15 -17.02 18.44
CA CYS A 72 -29.13 -16.14 17.27
C CYS A 72 -28.34 -14.83 17.46
N PRO A 73 -28.43 -14.10 18.60
CA PRO A 73 -27.64 -12.88 18.77
C PRO A 73 -26.15 -13.18 18.90
N THR A 74 -25.78 -14.29 19.54
CA THR A 74 -24.39 -14.72 19.74
C THR A 74 -23.70 -15.06 18.42
N LEU A 75 -24.40 -15.73 17.51
CA LEU A 75 -23.84 -16.14 16.21
C LEU A 75 -23.64 -14.94 15.26
N VAL A 76 -24.59 -13.99 15.28
CA VAL A 76 -24.51 -12.72 14.53
C VAL A 76 -23.38 -11.83 15.08
N LEU A 77 -23.24 -11.74 16.40
CA LEU A 77 -22.13 -11.02 17.04
C LEU A 77 -20.78 -11.65 16.69
N THR A 78 -20.65 -12.99 16.71
CA THR A 78 -19.40 -13.67 16.34
C THR A 78 -19.02 -13.46 14.87
N LEU A 79 -19.98 -13.53 13.94
CA LEU A 79 -19.73 -13.27 12.52
C LEU A 79 -19.35 -11.80 12.27
N ALA A 80 -20.02 -10.86 12.92
CA ALA A 80 -19.68 -9.44 12.83
C ALA A 80 -18.27 -9.15 13.37
N THR A 81 -17.87 -9.77 14.49
CA THR A 81 -16.50 -9.65 15.00
C THR A 81 -15.47 -10.29 14.07
N VAL A 82 -15.76 -11.45 13.46
CA VAL A 82 -14.82 -12.10 12.52
C VAL A 82 -14.65 -11.26 11.26
N VAL A 83 -15.72 -10.67 10.72
CA VAL A 83 -15.66 -9.74 9.59
C VAL A 83 -14.89 -8.46 9.96
N LEU A 84 -15.11 -7.90 11.15
CA LEU A 84 -14.39 -6.71 11.64
C LEU A 84 -12.89 -6.98 11.85
N VAL A 85 -12.52 -8.19 12.32
CA VAL A 85 -11.13 -8.62 12.47
C VAL A 85 -10.47 -8.87 11.11
N LEU A 86 -11.20 -9.47 10.15
CA LEU A 86 -10.70 -9.70 8.79
C LEU A 86 -10.54 -8.40 7.98
N THR A 87 -11.44 -7.40 8.14
CA THR A 87 -11.30 -6.08 7.51
C THR A 87 -10.25 -5.22 8.21
N GLY A 88 -10.13 -5.32 9.54
CA GLY A 88 -9.06 -4.66 10.31
C GLY A 88 -7.66 -5.18 9.97
N ALA A 89 -7.51 -6.47 9.69
CA ALA A 89 -6.24 -7.07 9.31
C ALA A 89 -5.75 -6.68 7.90
N LEU A 90 -6.64 -6.23 7.02
CA LEU A 90 -6.28 -5.68 5.70
C LEU A 90 -5.85 -4.21 5.76
N GLY A 91 -6.21 -3.47 6.82
CA GLY A 91 -5.84 -2.07 7.04
C GLY A 91 -4.47 -1.85 7.67
N LEU A 92 -3.86 -2.88 8.27
CA LEU A 92 -2.50 -2.82 8.81
C LEU A 92 -1.52 -3.58 7.90
N ARG A 93 -1.41 -3.12 6.66
CA ARG A 93 -0.11 -3.17 5.98
C ARG A 93 0.43 -1.74 5.91
N ALA A 94 0.84 -1.22 7.06
CA ALA A 94 1.94 -0.27 7.06
C ALA A 94 3.11 -1.04 6.44
N GLN A 95 3.44 -0.75 5.18
CA GLN A 95 4.68 -1.21 4.59
C GLN A 95 5.79 -0.62 5.46
N SER A 96 6.32 -1.42 6.37
CA SER A 96 7.64 -1.18 6.95
C SER A 96 8.64 -1.43 5.82
N GLY A 97 8.68 -0.49 4.87
CA GLY A 97 9.77 -0.41 3.90
C GLY A 97 11.09 -0.15 4.62
N PRO A 98 12.21 -0.19 3.90
CA PRO A 98 13.45 0.41 4.38
C PRO A 98 13.13 1.79 4.96
N ASN A 99 13.60 2.08 6.18
CA ASN A 99 13.37 3.39 6.79
C ASN A 99 14.34 4.42 6.18
N ASP A 100 14.14 4.70 4.88
CA ASP A 100 14.92 5.60 4.03
C ASP A 100 14.27 6.99 3.90
N ALA A 101 13.28 7.27 4.76
CA ALA A 101 12.62 8.56 4.85
C ALA A 101 13.61 9.66 5.30
N PRO A 102 13.41 10.92 4.87
CA PRO A 102 14.26 12.04 5.26
C PRO A 102 14.20 12.25 6.77
N ARG A 103 15.37 12.47 7.37
CA ARG A 103 15.52 12.77 8.80
C ARG A 103 15.85 14.23 8.96
N TYR A 104 15.28 14.85 9.98
CA TYR A 104 15.42 16.29 10.19
C TYR A 104 15.83 16.62 11.63
N GLU A 105 16.69 17.61 11.77
CA GLU A 105 16.86 18.35 13.01
C GLU A 105 15.92 19.56 13.05
N ASN A 106 15.50 19.93 14.26
CA ASN A 106 14.62 21.08 14.51
C ASN A 106 13.31 21.08 13.68
N GLY A 107 12.92 19.91 13.16
CA GLY A 107 11.72 19.72 12.33
C GLY A 107 11.87 20.09 10.85
N ALA A 108 12.97 20.73 10.43
CA ALA A 108 13.11 21.24 9.06
C ALA A 108 14.52 21.13 8.45
N ASP A 109 15.59 21.01 9.24
CA ASP A 109 16.95 20.96 8.71
C ASP A 109 17.33 19.52 8.36
N LEU A 110 17.66 19.25 7.11
CA LEU A 110 17.85 17.90 6.60
C LEU A 110 19.18 17.31 7.10
N VAL A 111 19.09 16.18 7.80
CA VAL A 111 20.26 15.37 8.17
C VAL A 111 20.80 14.69 6.92
N PHE A 112 22.10 14.80 6.69
CA PHE A 112 22.78 14.23 5.54
C PHE A 112 22.56 12.69 5.46
N PRO A 113 21.94 12.16 4.39
CA PRO A 113 21.78 10.73 4.22
C PRO A 113 23.08 10.10 3.74
N ALA A 114 23.99 9.77 4.65
CA ALA A 114 25.35 9.29 4.32
C ALA A 114 25.38 8.03 3.43
N ASP A 115 24.29 7.26 3.39
CA ASP A 115 24.10 6.05 2.59
C ASP A 115 23.54 6.32 1.18
N TYR A 116 23.29 7.57 0.78
CA TYR A 116 22.59 7.86 -0.48
C TYR A 116 23.22 7.25 -1.75
N ARG A 117 24.52 6.92 -1.73
CA ARG A 117 25.17 6.26 -2.86
C ARG A 117 24.72 4.80 -3.06
N THR A 118 24.01 4.22 -2.10
CA THR A 118 23.35 2.92 -2.24
C THR A 118 21.89 3.05 -2.68
N TRP A 119 21.39 4.28 -2.82
CA TRP A 119 20.03 4.54 -3.30
C TRP A 119 19.93 4.35 -4.81
N THR A 120 18.70 4.42 -5.34
CA THR A 120 18.47 4.18 -6.76
C THR A 120 19.02 5.34 -7.59
N PHE A 121 20.01 5.07 -8.43
CA PHE A 121 20.51 6.00 -9.43
C PHE A 121 19.50 6.18 -10.56
N LEU A 122 19.14 7.43 -10.86
CA LEU A 122 18.15 7.78 -11.88
C LEU A 122 18.78 8.18 -13.22
N GLY A 123 19.98 8.77 -13.16
CA GLY A 123 20.66 9.25 -14.36
C GLY A 123 21.81 10.18 -14.03
N ALA A 124 22.61 10.44 -15.07
CA ALA A 124 23.68 11.42 -15.02
C ALA A 124 23.66 12.31 -16.25
N GLY A 125 24.00 13.59 -16.04
CA GLY A 125 24.24 14.57 -17.09
C GLY A 125 25.68 15.07 -17.05
N ILE A 126 26.15 15.68 -18.14
CA ILE A 126 27.46 16.34 -18.18
C ILE A 126 27.31 17.75 -18.75
N GLY A 127 27.89 18.74 -18.05
CA GLY A 127 27.84 20.14 -18.49
C GLY A 127 26.42 20.70 -18.54
N MET A 128 25.51 20.19 -17.72
CA MET A 128 24.15 20.70 -17.61
C MET A 128 24.19 22.07 -16.92
N THR A 129 23.94 23.14 -17.66
CA THR A 129 23.86 24.51 -17.14
C THR A 129 22.46 25.07 -17.36
N TYR A 130 21.89 25.68 -16.32
CA TYR A 130 20.52 26.21 -16.34
C TYR A 130 20.45 27.70 -15.97
N GLU A 131 21.60 28.38 -15.93
CA GLU A 131 21.71 29.83 -15.83
C GLU A 131 21.74 30.46 -17.24
N GLU A 132 21.37 31.75 -17.36
CA GLU A 132 21.55 32.50 -18.61
C GLU A 132 23.02 32.52 -19.05
N GLU A 133 23.23 32.62 -20.37
CA GLU A 133 24.56 32.65 -20.99
C GLU A 133 25.50 33.64 -20.27
N GLY A 134 26.56 33.12 -19.64
CA GLY A 134 27.57 33.94 -18.95
C GLY A 134 27.62 33.79 -17.43
N GLY A 135 26.72 33.02 -16.81
CA GLY A 135 26.97 32.45 -15.48
C GLY A 135 28.28 31.64 -15.50
N ALA A 136 29.03 31.62 -14.39
CA ALA A 136 30.27 30.85 -14.28
C ALA A 136 29.93 29.36 -14.40
N GLY A 137 29.76 28.91 -15.66
CA GLY A 137 29.31 27.59 -16.01
C GLY A 137 30.26 26.62 -15.37
N ASN A 138 29.73 25.86 -14.43
CA ASN A 138 30.40 24.78 -13.74
C ASN A 138 30.93 23.80 -14.80
N GLY A 139 32.14 24.08 -15.29
CA GLY A 139 32.63 23.57 -16.58
C GLY A 139 32.50 22.06 -16.65
N GLN A 140 31.81 21.55 -17.69
CA GLN A 140 31.64 20.12 -18.00
C GLN A 140 31.49 19.20 -16.77
N MET A 141 30.89 19.65 -15.65
CA MET A 141 30.75 18.79 -14.46
C MET A 141 29.70 17.72 -14.73
N PHE A 142 29.87 16.58 -14.08
CA PHE A 142 28.83 15.58 -14.04
C PHE A 142 27.83 15.88 -12.93
N SER A 143 26.55 15.75 -13.21
CA SER A 143 25.50 15.64 -12.20
C SER A 143 25.03 14.19 -12.15
N ASN A 144 24.96 13.60 -10.97
CA ASN A 144 24.39 12.28 -10.73
C ASN A 144 23.17 12.45 -9.83
N VAL A 145 22.06 11.81 -10.17
CA VAL A 145 20.82 11.91 -9.39
C VAL A 145 20.50 10.56 -8.79
N PHE A 146 20.25 10.56 -7.48
CA PHE A 146 19.82 9.39 -6.71
C PHE A 146 18.51 9.71 -6.00
N VAL A 147 17.65 8.71 -5.82
CA VAL A 147 16.41 8.83 -5.05
C VAL A 147 16.27 7.67 -4.08
N ASN A 148 15.73 7.94 -2.88
CA ASN A 148 15.55 6.91 -1.86
C ASN A 148 14.77 5.69 -2.43
N PRO A 149 15.22 4.45 -2.15
CA PRO A 149 14.69 3.24 -2.77
C PRO A 149 13.17 3.07 -2.71
N SER A 150 12.54 3.38 -1.57
CA SER A 150 11.10 3.23 -1.39
C SER A 150 10.31 4.16 -2.33
N SER A 151 10.75 5.40 -2.51
CA SER A 151 10.14 6.35 -3.42
C SER A 151 10.33 5.97 -4.89
N HIS A 152 11.47 5.40 -5.26
CA HIS A 152 11.66 4.85 -6.60
C HIS A 152 10.64 3.74 -6.89
N VAL A 153 10.49 2.77 -5.98
CA VAL A 153 9.51 1.68 -6.14
C VAL A 153 8.10 2.23 -6.31
N HIS A 154 7.71 3.19 -5.47
CA HIS A 154 6.40 3.83 -5.57
C HIS A 154 6.21 4.54 -6.92
N PHE A 155 7.21 5.27 -7.39
CA PHE A 155 7.14 5.93 -8.69
C PHE A 155 7.01 4.94 -9.84
N MET A 156 7.71 3.80 -9.80
CA MET A 156 7.56 2.76 -10.82
C MET A 156 6.14 2.19 -10.87
N GLU A 157 5.45 2.13 -9.72
CA GLU A 157 4.07 1.65 -9.62
C GLU A 157 3.03 2.69 -10.06
N THR A 158 3.24 3.97 -9.72
CA THR A 158 2.20 5.01 -9.82
C THR A 158 2.51 6.13 -10.80
N GLY A 159 3.77 6.31 -11.18
CA GLY A 159 4.27 7.45 -11.96
C GLY A 159 4.32 8.76 -11.17
N ALA A 160 4.12 8.73 -9.85
CA ALA A 160 4.12 9.89 -8.97
C ALA A 160 5.01 9.67 -7.75
N TRP A 161 5.45 10.75 -7.10
CA TRP A 161 6.34 10.65 -5.94
C TRP A 161 5.53 10.57 -4.64
N PRO A 162 5.82 9.64 -3.71
CA PRO A 162 5.19 9.66 -2.39
C PRO A 162 5.77 10.79 -1.52
N ASP A 163 5.06 11.14 -0.45
CA ASP A 163 5.58 12.04 0.59
C ASP A 163 6.84 11.42 1.24
N GLY A 164 7.83 12.25 1.54
CA GLY A 164 9.15 11.81 2.01
C GLY A 164 10.13 11.42 0.90
N THR A 165 9.81 11.68 -0.38
CA THR A 165 10.76 11.44 -1.47
C THR A 165 11.95 12.37 -1.35
N THR A 166 13.16 11.82 -1.34
CA THR A 166 14.42 12.56 -1.25
C THR A 166 15.28 12.29 -2.47
N PHE A 167 15.62 13.35 -3.20
CA PHE A 167 16.60 13.33 -4.27
C PHE A 167 17.93 13.85 -3.75
N MET A 168 19.01 13.14 -4.08
CA MET A 168 20.38 13.59 -3.86
C MET A 168 21.02 13.90 -5.21
N LEU A 169 21.43 15.15 -5.39
CA LEU A 169 22.09 15.63 -6.60
C LEU A 169 23.59 15.78 -6.30
N GLU A 170 24.37 14.82 -6.79
CA GLU A 170 25.82 14.79 -6.63
C GLU A 170 26.52 15.39 -7.85
N PHE A 171 27.21 16.50 -7.65
CA PHE A 171 28.02 17.11 -8.69
C PHE A 171 29.47 16.67 -8.57
N ARG A 172 30.04 16.15 -9.66
CA ARG A 172 31.44 15.72 -9.71
C ARG A 172 32.21 16.48 -10.77
N GLN A 173 33.46 16.77 -10.46
CA GLN A 173 34.41 17.26 -11.44
C GLN A 173 34.55 16.24 -12.57
N SER A 174 34.89 16.71 -13.76
CA SER A 174 35.17 15.85 -14.91
C SER A 174 36.61 16.00 -15.36
N ASP A 175 37.17 14.90 -15.83
CA ASP A 175 38.49 14.87 -16.47
C ASP A 175 38.40 14.07 -17.77
N SER A 176 39.39 14.23 -18.64
CA SER A 176 39.48 13.58 -19.94
C SER A 176 40.85 12.94 -20.18
N ALA A 177 41.90 13.36 -19.48
CA ALA A 177 43.28 12.97 -19.78
C ALA A 177 43.87 12.03 -18.72
N ALA A 178 43.34 10.80 -18.62
CA ALA A 178 43.92 9.80 -17.72
C ALA A 178 43.86 8.36 -18.28
N SER A 179 44.91 7.59 -17.97
CA SER A 179 45.01 6.15 -18.23
C SER A 179 44.76 5.81 -19.71
N ILE A 180 43.99 4.77 -19.98
CA ILE A 180 43.63 4.25 -21.30
C ILE A 180 42.57 5.10 -22.03
N ASN A 181 42.10 6.20 -21.44
CA ASN A 181 41.03 7.00 -22.04
C ASN A 181 41.55 7.75 -23.28
N GLN A 182 41.06 7.37 -24.46
CA GLN A 182 41.45 7.98 -25.73
C GLN A 182 40.52 9.12 -26.17
N ALA A 183 39.27 9.14 -25.68
CA ALA A 183 38.29 10.18 -25.96
C ALA A 183 37.14 10.15 -24.93
N GLY A 184 36.50 11.29 -24.69
CA GLY A 184 35.41 11.41 -23.72
C GLY A 184 35.87 11.88 -22.34
N ARG A 185 34.95 11.87 -21.37
CA ARG A 185 35.17 12.37 -20.01
C ARG A 185 34.72 11.36 -18.96
N PHE A 186 35.35 11.39 -17.80
CA PHE A 186 34.98 10.58 -16.65
C PHE A 186 34.91 11.44 -15.39
N GLN A 187 34.20 10.93 -14.39
CA GLN A 187 33.96 11.61 -13.13
C GLN A 187 35.17 11.50 -12.19
N THR A 188 35.49 12.58 -11.49
CA THR A 188 36.59 12.61 -10.51
C THR A 188 36.11 13.03 -9.13
N GLY A 189 36.66 14.09 -8.54
CA GLY A 189 36.35 14.53 -7.17
C GLY A 189 34.91 15.01 -7.03
N LEU A 190 34.34 14.86 -5.83
CA LEU A 190 33.06 15.45 -5.48
C LEU A 190 33.21 16.98 -5.46
N ALA A 191 32.39 17.69 -6.24
CA ALA A 191 32.37 19.14 -6.29
C ALA A 191 31.47 19.70 -5.18
N PHE A 192 30.19 19.37 -5.22
CA PHE A 192 29.21 19.74 -4.19
C PHE A 192 28.00 18.78 -4.22
N LEU A 193 27.17 18.88 -3.18
CA LEU A 193 26.01 18.03 -2.99
C LEU A 193 24.79 18.85 -2.58
N GLU A 194 23.67 18.58 -3.22
CA GLU A 194 22.37 19.21 -2.97
C GLU A 194 21.30 18.14 -2.79
N ALA A 195 20.18 18.54 -2.20
CA ALA A 195 19.01 17.68 -2.08
C ALA A 195 17.71 18.44 -2.34
N GLU A 196 16.74 17.72 -2.88
CA GLU A 196 15.36 18.14 -3.03
C GLU A 196 14.47 17.11 -2.35
N VAL A 197 13.56 17.55 -1.47
CA VAL A 197 12.71 16.67 -0.69
C VAL A 197 11.25 17.05 -0.89
N LYS A 198 10.43 16.08 -1.29
CA LYS A 198 8.96 16.18 -1.25
C LYS A 198 8.51 15.87 0.17
N ASP A 199 7.93 16.85 0.86
CA ASP A 199 7.43 16.66 2.21
C ASP A 199 6.30 17.65 2.51
N SER A 200 5.12 17.10 2.80
CA SER A 200 3.88 17.82 3.08
C SER A 200 3.94 18.71 4.33
N ARG A 201 4.99 18.59 5.16
CA ARG A 201 5.24 19.53 6.26
C ARG A 201 5.58 20.95 5.79
N PHE A 202 6.02 21.11 4.54
CA PHE A 202 6.37 22.39 3.96
C PHE A 202 5.20 22.93 3.14
N GLU A 203 4.99 24.26 3.17
CA GLU A 203 3.88 24.91 2.48
C GLU A 203 3.87 24.65 0.96
N ASP A 204 5.07 24.63 0.34
CA ASP A 204 5.24 24.31 -1.08
C ASP A 204 5.16 22.79 -1.37
N GLY A 205 5.08 21.95 -0.34
CA GLY A 205 5.18 20.49 -0.42
C GLY A 205 6.58 19.99 -0.80
N TRP A 206 7.53 20.90 -1.01
CA TRP A 206 8.90 20.63 -1.42
C TRP A 206 9.89 21.51 -0.65
N ALA A 207 11.11 21.03 -0.50
CA ALA A 207 12.20 21.78 0.12
C ALA A 207 13.55 21.47 -0.55
N PHE A 208 14.39 22.50 -0.63
CA PHE A 208 15.72 22.44 -1.23
C PHE A 208 16.80 22.63 -0.15
N TYR A 209 17.91 21.92 -0.32
CA TYR A 209 19.01 21.87 0.63
C TYR A 209 20.36 21.88 -0.09
N GLN A 210 21.33 22.56 0.50
CA GLN A 210 22.73 22.53 0.07
C GLN A 210 23.62 22.04 1.20
N PHE A 211 24.27 20.89 0.99
CA PHE A 211 25.26 20.35 1.92
C PHE A 211 26.64 21.00 1.75
N GLY A 212 26.89 21.62 0.61
CA GLY A 212 28.13 22.37 0.33
C GLY A 212 29.17 21.56 -0.47
N PRO A 213 30.45 21.99 -0.45
CA PRO A 213 31.48 21.42 -1.31
C PRO A 213 32.00 20.06 -0.81
N GLY A 214 32.50 19.21 -1.72
CA GLY A 214 32.85 17.81 -1.44
C GLY A 214 33.99 17.54 -0.45
N GLY A 215 34.72 18.56 -0.02
CA GLY A 215 35.71 18.48 1.06
C GLY A 215 35.22 19.00 2.42
N ASN A 216 34.01 19.55 2.48
CA ASN A 216 33.43 20.16 3.67
C ASN A 216 31.89 20.11 3.59
N LEU A 217 31.34 18.91 3.42
CA LEU A 217 29.89 18.72 3.48
C LEU A 217 29.41 18.94 4.91
N ARG A 218 28.25 19.57 5.04
CA ARG A 218 27.53 19.68 6.31
C ARG A 218 26.91 18.33 6.67
N ASP A 219 26.93 17.97 7.94
CA ASP A 219 26.16 16.81 8.44
C ASP A 219 24.65 17.10 8.48
N VAL A 220 24.28 18.38 8.57
CA VAL A 220 22.90 18.87 8.59
C VAL A 220 22.82 20.12 7.74
N ALA A 221 21.94 20.11 6.74
CA ALA A 221 21.71 21.25 5.85
C ALA A 221 20.45 22.00 6.26
N PRO A 222 20.54 23.32 6.54
CA PRO A 222 19.35 24.14 6.75
C PRO A 222 18.47 24.15 5.51
N ARG A 223 17.15 24.15 5.70
CA ARG A 223 16.21 24.35 4.60
C ARG A 223 16.43 25.72 3.96
N MET A 224 16.51 25.76 2.63
CA MET A 224 16.57 27.03 1.91
C MET A 224 15.21 27.75 1.97
N THR A 225 15.23 29.07 2.21
CA THR A 225 14.01 29.90 2.35
C THR A 225 14.23 31.30 1.78
N GLY A 226 13.14 32.00 1.45
CA GLY A 226 13.18 33.37 0.93
C GLY A 226 13.88 33.46 -0.44
N ASP A 227 14.56 34.57 -0.69
CA ASP A 227 15.23 34.86 -1.97
C ASP A 227 16.22 33.78 -2.40
N ALA A 228 16.80 33.03 -1.45
CA ALA A 228 17.76 31.98 -1.74
C ALA A 228 17.15 30.76 -2.48
N VAL A 229 15.87 30.44 -2.23
CA VAL A 229 15.20 29.26 -2.81
C VAL A 229 14.29 29.60 -3.99
N GLU A 230 13.96 30.88 -4.16
CA GLU A 230 13.07 31.36 -5.23
C GLU A 230 13.50 30.91 -6.64
N PRO A 231 14.80 30.98 -7.03
CA PRO A 231 15.22 30.52 -8.35
C PRO A 231 15.01 29.01 -8.56
N CYS A 232 15.24 28.20 -7.52
CA CYS A 232 15.04 26.75 -7.55
C CYS A 232 13.56 26.43 -7.77
N ILE A 233 12.68 27.06 -6.97
CA ILE A 233 11.23 26.88 -7.05
C ILE A 233 10.72 27.28 -8.44
N LYS A 234 11.13 28.45 -8.94
CA LYS A 234 10.68 28.95 -10.24
C LYS A 234 11.05 27.99 -11.35
N CYS A 235 12.33 27.64 -11.46
CA CYS A 235 12.83 26.73 -12.50
C CYS A 235 12.16 25.34 -12.42
N HIS A 236 12.07 24.76 -11.21
CA HIS A 236 11.43 23.46 -11.00
C HIS A 236 9.91 23.50 -11.21
N THR A 237 9.27 24.66 -11.12
CA THR A 237 7.84 24.79 -11.44
C THR A 237 7.62 24.83 -12.95
N GLU A 238 8.43 25.63 -13.66
CA GLU A 238 8.23 25.97 -15.07
C GLU A 238 8.70 24.88 -16.04
N HIS A 239 9.74 24.11 -15.69
CA HIS A 239 10.47 23.29 -16.68
C HIS A 239 10.49 21.78 -16.42
N THR A 240 9.79 21.28 -15.41
CA THR A 240 9.86 19.86 -15.00
C THR A 240 8.74 19.02 -15.59
N ALA A 241 9.05 17.79 -16.00
CA ALA A 241 8.07 16.89 -16.62
C ALA A 241 7.08 16.27 -15.62
N VAL A 242 7.48 16.01 -14.37
CA VAL A 242 6.60 15.45 -13.34
C VAL A 242 6.79 16.23 -12.04
N GLU A 243 5.70 16.79 -11.50
CA GLU A 243 5.70 17.56 -10.26
C GLU A 243 6.79 18.65 -10.19
N ARG A 244 7.79 18.55 -9.30
CA ARG A 244 8.96 19.44 -9.25
C ARG A 244 10.24 18.78 -9.76
N THR A 245 10.15 17.71 -10.54
CA THR A 245 11.30 16.86 -10.89
C THR A 245 11.56 16.77 -12.40
N PHE A 246 12.82 16.84 -12.81
CA PHE A 246 13.25 16.80 -14.22
C PHE A 246 13.23 15.38 -14.81
N VAL A 247 12.10 14.67 -14.69
CA VAL A 247 11.90 13.30 -15.17
C VAL A 247 12.19 13.14 -16.67
N GLN A 248 12.10 14.21 -17.47
CA GLN A 248 12.51 14.17 -18.88
C GLN A 248 13.98 13.79 -19.11
N PHE A 249 14.83 13.89 -18.08
CA PHE A 249 16.24 13.49 -18.13
C PHE A 249 16.50 12.10 -17.51
N TYR A 250 15.45 11.39 -17.07
CA TYR A 250 15.53 10.03 -16.52
C TYR A 250 14.75 9.07 -17.42
N PRO A 251 15.36 8.50 -18.48
CA PRO A 251 14.62 7.82 -19.55
C PRO A 251 13.68 6.70 -19.07
N THR A 252 14.11 5.90 -18.08
CA THR A 252 13.27 4.83 -17.51
C THR A 252 12.02 5.39 -16.83
N LEU A 253 12.16 6.47 -16.06
CA LEU A 253 11.04 7.09 -15.34
C LEU A 253 10.15 7.89 -16.27
N LEU A 254 10.71 8.48 -17.33
CA LEU A 254 9.94 9.19 -18.36
C LEU A 254 8.91 8.27 -19.02
N GLU A 255 9.32 7.05 -19.39
CA GLU A 255 8.40 6.07 -19.98
C GLU A 255 7.31 5.63 -18.99
N VAL A 256 7.67 5.42 -17.71
CA VAL A 256 6.68 5.12 -16.66
C VAL A 256 5.67 6.25 -16.50
N ALA A 257 6.14 7.49 -16.40
CA ALA A 257 5.25 8.65 -16.25
C ALA A 257 4.33 8.83 -17.47
N ARG A 258 4.83 8.52 -18.68
CA ARG A 258 4.02 8.50 -19.90
C ARG A 258 2.94 7.42 -19.85
N GLU A 259 3.28 6.21 -19.42
CA GLU A 259 2.32 5.09 -19.27
C GLU A 259 1.26 5.39 -18.21
N LYS A 260 1.66 5.97 -17.08
CA LYS A 260 0.77 6.29 -15.95
C LYS A 260 0.01 7.61 -16.14
N GLY A 261 0.30 8.38 -17.18
CA GLY A 261 -0.37 9.65 -17.48
C GLY A 261 -0.08 10.75 -16.48
N THR A 262 1.13 10.79 -15.90
CA THR A 262 1.53 11.76 -14.87
C THR A 262 2.43 12.88 -15.40
N LEU A 263 2.75 12.88 -16.70
CA LEU A 263 3.48 13.97 -17.35
C LEU A 263 2.67 15.27 -17.37
N LYS A 264 3.34 16.39 -17.08
CA LYS A 264 2.78 17.72 -17.30
C LYS A 264 2.54 17.97 -18.79
N PRO A 265 1.57 18.82 -19.15
CA PRO A 265 1.39 19.24 -20.54
C PRO A 265 2.69 19.80 -21.13
N GLY A 266 3.08 19.29 -22.32
CA GLY A 266 4.29 19.71 -23.03
C GLY A 266 5.46 18.72 -23.00
N PHE A 267 5.31 17.55 -22.35
CA PHE A 267 6.32 16.48 -22.26
C PHE A 267 5.83 15.12 -22.83
#